data_AF-K2FUQ9-F1
#
_entry.id   AF-K2FUQ9-F1
#
_cell.length_a   1.000
_cell.length_b   1.000
_cell.length_c   1.000
_cell.angle_alpha   90.00
_cell.angle_beta   90.00
_cell.angle_gamma   90.00
#
_symmetry.space_group_name_H-M   'P 1'
#
loop_
_entity.id
_entity.type
_entity.pdbx_description
1 polymer ?
#
loop_
_entity_poly.entity_id
_entity_poly.type
_entity_poly.pdbx_seq_one_letter_code
_entity_poly.pdbx_strand_id
1 'polypeptide(L)'
;MLVTPEWPVYTIKWIKEIKWGKIFFCGLIYLVFATVIHQIEVIFAMKYLPNAGPPPLSFMIKSATFTFATGLSIGLVYYYIRNLLPKQFLHRVTFFADLMIGTSFIFFTLPVYILFNLPFQLLLSWFVSGFIILFLTSFTLVKIIN
;
A
#
# COMPACT_ATOMS: atom_id res chain seq x y z
N MET A 1 -5.15 -45.27 -5.73
CA MET A 1 -4.23 -44.26 -6.28
C MET A 1 -4.39 -42.99 -5.46
N LEU A 2 -3.37 -42.60 -4.70
CA LEU A 2 -3.34 -41.29 -4.05
C LEU A 2 -3.03 -40.25 -5.14
N VAL A 3 -4.02 -39.43 -5.50
CA VAL A 3 -3.80 -38.27 -6.36
C VAL A 3 -3.01 -37.27 -5.54
N THR A 4 -1.71 -37.18 -5.78
CA THR A 4 -0.90 -36.10 -5.20
C THR A 4 -1.45 -34.77 -5.71
N PRO A 5 -1.80 -33.81 -4.83
CA PRO A 5 -2.32 -32.53 -5.27
C PRO A 5 -1.30 -31.84 -6.17
N GLU A 6 -1.72 -31.33 -7.33
CA GLU A 6 -0.84 -30.59 -8.27
C GLU A 6 -0.46 -29.20 -7.75
N TRP A 7 -1.21 -28.70 -6.77
CA TRP A 7 -1.07 -27.38 -6.16
C TRP A 7 0.36 -27.01 -5.72
N PRO A 8 1.17 -27.88 -5.07
CA PRO A 8 2.53 -27.54 -4.64
C PRO A 8 3.44 -27.17 -5.82
N VAL A 9 3.24 -27.83 -6.98
CA VAL A 9 4.05 -27.60 -8.17
C VAL A 9 3.79 -26.21 -8.76
N TYR A 10 2.51 -25.80 -8.81
CA TYR A 10 2.13 -24.47 -9.30
C TYR A 10 2.57 -23.34 -8.35
N THR A 11 2.47 -23.55 -7.02
CA THR A 11 2.90 -22.54 -6.04
C THR A 11 4.40 -22.26 -6.12
N ILE A 12 5.22 -23.31 -6.25
CA ILE A 12 6.69 -23.17 -6.35
C ILE A 12 7.09 -22.48 -7.65
N LYS A 13 6.38 -22.73 -8.75
CA LYS A 13 6.69 -22.13 -10.06
C LYS A 13 6.51 -20.61 -10.04
N TRP A 14 5.39 -20.13 -9.52
CA TRP A 14 5.12 -18.68 -9.47
C TRP A 14 6.15 -17.92 -8.63
N ILE A 15 6.53 -18.45 -7.45
CA ILE A 15 7.52 -17.81 -6.56
C ILE A 15 8.86 -17.62 -7.27
N LYS A 16 9.27 -18.61 -8.08
CA LYS A 16 10.53 -18.57 -8.84
C LYS A 16 10.52 -17.55 -9.98
N GLU A 17 9.35 -17.21 -10.51
CA GLU A 17 9.21 -16.21 -11.57
C GLU A 17 9.22 -14.77 -11.02
N ILE A 18 9.12 -14.57 -9.70
CA ILE A 18 9.08 -13.25 -9.08
C ILE A 18 10.39 -12.50 -9.29
N LYS A 19 10.29 -11.30 -9.87
CA LYS A 19 11.42 -10.35 -9.97
C LYS A 19 11.60 -9.61 -8.64
N TRP A 20 12.16 -10.30 -7.64
CA TRP A 20 12.30 -9.79 -6.25
C TRP A 20 12.94 -8.41 -6.16
N GLY A 21 13.95 -8.11 -6.98
CA GLY A 21 14.58 -6.78 -7.01
C GLY A 21 13.61 -5.66 -7.38
N LYS A 22 12.70 -5.90 -8.34
CA LYS A 22 11.67 -4.92 -8.72
C LYS A 22 10.66 -4.70 -7.59
N ILE A 23 10.25 -5.78 -6.91
CA ILE A 23 9.31 -5.71 -5.78
C ILE A 23 9.93 -4.96 -4.61
N PHE A 24 11.18 -5.30 -4.25
CA PHE A 24 11.92 -4.63 -3.20
C PHE A 24 12.03 -3.12 -3.46
N PHE A 25 12.38 -2.74 -4.69
CA PHE A 25 12.46 -1.35 -5.10
C PHE A 25 11.11 -0.63 -5.04
N CYS A 26 10.02 -1.29 -5.42
CA CYS A 26 8.66 -0.73 -5.25
C CYS A 26 8.30 -0.54 -3.77
N GLY A 27 8.69 -1.46 -2.90
CA GLY A 27 8.52 -1.32 -1.44
C GLY A 27 9.27 -0.11 -0.88
N LEU A 28 10.49 0.17 -1.36
CA LEU A 28 11.24 1.37 -0.97
C LEU A 28 10.56 2.65 -1.44
N ILE A 29 10.08 2.69 -2.69
CA ILE A 29 9.36 3.86 -3.20
C ILE A 29 8.07 4.09 -2.42
N TYR A 30 7.32 3.03 -2.10
CA TYR A 30 6.14 3.11 -1.25
C TYR A 30 6.47 3.74 0.11
N LEU A 31 7.53 3.27 0.76
CA LEU A 31 8.01 3.83 2.02
C LEU A 31 8.30 5.33 1.90
N VAL A 32 8.96 5.76 0.83
CA VAL A 32 9.25 7.17 0.59
C VAL A 32 7.96 7.98 0.41
N PHE A 33 7.05 7.52 -0.45
CA PHE A 33 5.76 8.20 -0.67
C PHE A 33 4.96 8.36 0.61
N ALA A 34 4.77 7.27 1.35
CA ALA A 34 4.04 7.28 2.60
C ALA A 34 4.70 8.19 3.64
N THR A 35 6.03 8.12 3.79
CA THR A 35 6.75 8.97 4.73
C THR A 35 6.58 10.44 4.38
N VAL A 36 6.83 10.83 3.13
CA VAL A 36 6.72 12.24 2.70
C VAL A 36 5.30 12.77 2.87
N ILE A 37 4.29 12.01 2.42
CA ILE A 37 2.89 12.45 2.48
C ILE A 37 2.41 12.58 3.93
N HIS A 38 2.75 11.62 4.80
CA HIS A 38 2.38 11.73 6.21
C HIS A 38 3.15 12.83 6.94
N GLN A 39 4.41 13.11 6.59
CA GLN A 39 5.12 14.26 7.16
C GLN A 39 4.46 15.59 6.76
N ILE A 40 4.02 15.72 5.51
CA ILE A 40 3.25 16.89 5.06
C ILE A 40 1.93 17.00 5.86
N GLU A 41 1.20 15.90 6.02
CA GLU A 41 -0.02 15.84 6.82
C GLU A 41 0.22 16.28 8.29
N VAL A 42 1.31 15.81 8.90
CA VAL A 42 1.70 16.18 10.27
C VAL A 42 2.03 17.67 10.36
N ILE A 43 2.74 18.25 9.40
CA ILE A 43 3.05 19.70 9.39
C ILE A 43 1.75 20.52 9.37
N PHE A 44 0.75 20.09 8.60
CA PHE A 44 -0.56 20.75 8.61
C PHE A 44 -1.31 20.55 9.94
N ALA A 45 -1.21 19.36 10.54
CA ALA A 45 -1.86 19.02 11.80
C ALA A 45 -1.22 19.70 13.03
N MET A 46 0.09 19.96 13.02
CA MET A 46 0.81 20.60 14.13
C MET A 46 0.28 22.00 14.45
N LYS A 47 -0.35 22.69 13.48
CA LYS A 47 -1.06 23.96 13.73
C LYS A 47 -2.18 23.82 14.78
N TYR A 48 -2.73 22.63 14.94
CA TYR A 48 -3.88 22.34 15.81
C TYR A 48 -3.48 21.60 17.10
N LEU A 49 -2.25 21.08 17.20
CA LEU A 49 -1.74 20.31 18.35
C LEU A 49 -0.32 20.74 18.73
N PRO A 50 -0.13 21.96 19.27
CA PRO A 50 1.20 22.55 19.49
C PRO A 50 2.04 21.84 20.56
N ASN A 51 1.43 20.98 21.41
CA ASN A 51 2.10 20.36 22.55
C ASN A 51 2.45 18.87 22.35
N ALA A 52 2.25 18.32 21.14
CA ALA A 52 2.69 16.96 20.85
C ALA A 52 4.22 16.95 20.63
N GLY A 53 4.97 16.40 21.59
CA GLY A 53 6.40 16.17 21.42
C GLY A 53 6.72 15.20 20.28
N PRO A 54 7.97 15.17 19.78
CA PRO A 54 8.35 14.26 18.71
C PRO A 54 8.18 12.80 19.14
N PRO A 55 7.72 11.91 18.24
CA PRO A 55 7.63 10.49 18.55
C PRO A 55 9.02 9.90 18.81
N PRO A 56 9.12 8.87 19.66
CA PRO A 56 10.40 8.23 19.95
C PRO A 56 10.97 7.53 18.71
N LEU A 57 12.31 7.44 18.62
CA LEU A 57 12.99 6.82 17.48
C LEU A 57 12.53 5.37 17.22
N SER A 58 12.22 4.61 18.28
CA SER A 58 11.71 3.24 18.18
C SER A 58 10.37 3.16 17.44
N PHE A 59 9.50 4.16 17.58
CA PHE A 59 8.25 4.24 16.84
C PHE A 59 8.50 4.48 15.35
N MET A 60 9.44 5.38 15.01
CA MET A 60 9.81 5.66 13.63
C MET A 60 10.35 4.42 12.92
N ILE A 61 11.24 3.65 13.56
CA ILE A 61 11.79 2.41 12.99
C ILE A 61 10.67 1.40 12.73
N LYS A 62 9.79 1.16 13.71
CA LYS A 62 8.66 0.22 13.54
C LYS A 62 7.73 0.67 12.42
N SER A 63 7.37 1.95 12.39
CA SER A 63 6.51 2.51 11.34
C SER A 63 7.12 2.33 9.95
N ALA A 64 8.41 2.63 9.80
CA ALA A 64 9.12 2.44 8.53
C ALA A 64 9.16 0.96 8.11
N THR A 65 9.42 0.03 9.05
CA THR A 65 9.42 -1.40 8.76
C THR A 65 8.04 -1.90 8.30
N PHE A 66 6.97 -1.54 9.01
CA PHE A 66 5.61 -1.95 8.62
C PHE A 66 5.18 -1.30 7.30
N THR A 67 5.53 -0.04 7.07
CA THR A 67 5.25 0.66 5.82
C THR A 67 5.97 0.00 4.65
N PHE A 68 7.26 -0.33 4.83
CA PHE A 68 8.03 -1.05 3.83
C PHE A 68 7.45 -2.45 3.53
N ALA A 69 7.12 -3.22 4.58
CA ALA A 69 6.49 -4.53 4.43
C ALA A 69 5.14 -4.43 3.69
N THR A 70 4.34 -3.41 3.98
CA THR A 70 3.08 -3.13 3.27
C THR A 70 3.34 -2.88 1.79
N GLY A 71 4.34 -2.06 1.45
CA GLY A 71 4.73 -1.81 0.06
C GLY A 71 5.18 -3.08 -0.67
N LEU A 72 5.91 -3.98 -0.01
CA LEU A 72 6.26 -5.30 -0.56
C LEU A 72 5.02 -6.15 -0.81
N SER A 73 4.09 -6.22 0.15
CA SER A 73 2.85 -6.98 0.04
C SER A 73 2.00 -6.48 -1.13
N ILE A 74 1.83 -5.17 -1.28
CA ILE A 74 1.11 -4.58 -2.41
C ILE A 74 1.82 -4.92 -3.74
N GLY A 75 3.15 -4.85 -3.76
CA GLY A 75 3.93 -5.21 -4.95
C GLY A 75 3.78 -6.68 -5.36
N LEU A 76 3.72 -7.60 -4.39
CA LEU A 76 3.44 -9.02 -4.63
C LEU A 76 2.03 -9.25 -5.16
N VAL A 77 1.04 -8.59 -4.58
CA VAL A 77 -0.36 -8.66 -5.04
C VAL A 77 -0.45 -8.17 -6.49
N TYR A 78 0.14 -7.01 -6.81
CA TYR A 78 0.19 -6.50 -8.18
C TYR A 78 0.85 -7.51 -9.12
N TYR A 79 2.01 -8.05 -8.74
CA TYR A 79 2.74 -9.03 -9.55
C TYR A 79 1.87 -10.25 -9.88
N TYR A 80 1.09 -10.73 -8.90
CA TYR A 80 0.19 -11.87 -9.06
C TYR A 80 -0.97 -11.57 -10.01
N ILE A 81 -1.62 -10.41 -9.86
CA ILE A 81 -2.84 -10.10 -10.62
C ILE A 81 -2.58 -9.35 -11.95
N ARG A 82 -1.35 -8.90 -12.23
CA ARG A 82 -1.04 -8.03 -13.38
C ARG A 82 -1.50 -8.56 -14.73
N ASN A 83 -1.61 -9.87 -14.89
CA ASN A 83 -2.04 -10.50 -16.15
C ASN A 83 -3.56 -10.41 -16.35
N LEU A 84 -4.32 -10.16 -15.27
CA LEU A 84 -5.75 -9.95 -15.26
C LEU A 84 -6.14 -8.46 -15.46
N LEU A 85 -5.18 -7.56 -15.29
CA LEU A 85 -5.40 -6.12 -15.41
C LEU A 85 -5.43 -5.65 -16.88
N PRO A 86 -6.09 -4.51 -17.18
CA PRO A 86 -6.10 -3.92 -18.52
C PRO A 86 -4.70 -3.76 -19.12
N LYS A 87 -4.56 -3.89 -20.44
CA LYS A 87 -3.24 -3.79 -21.11
C LYS A 87 -2.75 -2.34 -21.26
N GLN A 88 -3.66 -1.39 -21.39
CA GLN A 88 -3.32 0.03 -21.54
C GLN A 88 -2.77 0.59 -20.22
N PHE A 89 -1.64 1.30 -20.29
CA PHE A 89 -0.91 1.79 -19.12
C PHE A 89 -1.77 2.60 -18.14
N LEU A 90 -2.41 3.69 -18.60
CA LEU A 90 -3.22 4.54 -17.72
C LEU A 90 -4.41 3.81 -17.11
N HIS A 91 -5.12 3.03 -17.92
CA HIS A 91 -6.27 2.24 -17.46
C HIS A 91 -5.82 1.20 -16.42
N ARG A 92 -4.64 0.58 -16.60
CA ARG A 92 -4.08 -0.32 -15.61
C ARG A 92 -3.77 0.38 -14.29
N VAL A 93 -3.17 1.58 -14.35
CA VAL A 93 -2.85 2.39 -13.17
C VAL A 93 -4.11 2.77 -12.40
N THR A 94 -5.12 3.31 -13.09
CA THR A 94 -6.37 3.72 -12.43
C THR A 94 -7.11 2.51 -11.87
N PHE A 95 -7.24 1.43 -12.65
CA PHE A 95 -7.94 0.22 -12.20
C PHE A 95 -7.29 -0.41 -10.96
N PHE A 96 -5.96 -0.51 -10.94
CA PHE A 96 -5.27 -1.06 -9.77
C PHE A 96 -5.32 -0.10 -8.57
N ALA A 97 -5.26 1.22 -8.80
CA ALA A 97 -5.45 2.20 -7.74
C ALA A 97 -6.86 2.08 -7.13
N ASP A 98 -7.90 2.01 -7.96
CA ASP A 98 -9.30 1.87 -7.54
C ASP A 98 -9.51 0.59 -6.72
N LEU A 99 -8.91 -0.53 -7.14
CA LEU A 99 -8.94 -1.77 -6.35
C LEU A 99 -8.31 -1.59 -4.97
N MET A 100 -7.13 -0.96 -4.89
CA MET A 100 -6.46 -0.74 -3.61
C MET A 100 -7.23 0.24 -2.71
N ILE A 101 -7.73 1.33 -3.29
CA ILE A 101 -8.51 2.36 -2.57
C ILE A 101 -9.82 1.77 -2.08
N GLY A 102 -10.56 1.05 -2.93
CA GLY A 102 -11.79 0.37 -2.54
C GLY A 102 -11.57 -0.66 -1.44
N THR A 103 -10.50 -1.46 -1.54
CA THR A 103 -10.13 -2.43 -0.50
C THR A 103 -9.78 -1.72 0.81
N SER A 104 -8.96 -0.67 0.77
CA SER A 104 -8.61 0.13 1.95
C SER A 104 -9.85 0.77 2.58
N PHE A 105 -10.75 1.32 1.78
CA PHE A 105 -11.97 1.95 2.28
C PHE A 105 -12.88 0.93 2.98
N ILE A 106 -13.09 -0.24 2.38
CA ILE A 106 -13.98 -1.29 2.90
C ILE A 106 -13.39 -1.96 4.14
N PHE A 107 -12.11 -2.31 4.12
CA PHE A 107 -11.49 -3.12 5.18
C PHE A 107 -10.79 -2.31 6.27
N PHE A 108 -10.60 -1.01 6.06
CA PHE A 108 -9.94 -0.14 7.04
C PHE A 108 -10.77 1.09 7.38
N THR A 109 -11.07 1.98 6.41
CA THR A 109 -11.73 3.27 6.72
C THR A 109 -13.11 3.10 7.33
N LEU A 110 -13.96 2.25 6.74
CA LEU A 110 -15.31 2.00 7.25
C LEU A 110 -15.31 1.33 8.64
N PRO A 111 -14.57 0.22 8.88
CA PRO A 111 -14.47 -0.36 10.22
C PRO A 111 -13.96 0.63 11.25
N VAL A 112 -12.94 1.41 10.91
CA VAL A 112 -12.38 2.39 11.84
C VAL A 112 -13.39 3.47 12.21
N TYR A 113 -14.16 3.97 11.24
CA TYR A 113 -15.23 4.93 11.49
C TYR A 113 -16.32 4.35 12.40
N ILE A 114 -16.81 3.15 12.09
CA ILE A 114 -17.91 2.50 12.81
C ILE A 114 -17.49 2.12 14.23
N LEU A 115 -16.27 1.59 14.42
CA LEU A 115 -15.82 1.03 15.70
C LEU A 115 -15.27 2.08 16.65
N PHE A 116 -14.59 3.12 16.15
CA PHE A 116 -13.87 4.08 16.99
C PHE A 116 -14.49 5.48 17.00
N ASN A 117 -15.59 5.70 16.26
CA ASN A 117 -16.33 6.96 16.20
C ASN A 117 -15.40 8.19 16.01
N LEU A 118 -14.47 8.07 15.06
CA LEU A 118 -13.46 9.11 14.83
C LEU A 118 -14.09 10.38 14.23
N PRO A 119 -13.48 11.56 14.51
CA PRO A 119 -13.88 12.81 13.86
C PRO A 119 -13.82 12.67 12.33
N PHE A 120 -14.87 13.09 11.65
CA PHE A 120 -14.97 12.99 10.19
C PHE A 120 -13.79 13.67 9.47
N GLN A 121 -13.32 14.79 9.99
CA GLN A 121 -12.18 15.54 9.43
C GLN A 121 -10.89 14.70 9.43
N LEU A 122 -10.66 13.92 10.48
CA LEU A 122 -9.48 13.05 10.59
C LEU A 122 -9.57 11.90 9.57
N LEU A 123 -10.75 11.29 9.45
CA LEU A 123 -11.00 10.24 8.46
C LEU A 123 -10.83 10.75 7.03
N LEU A 124 -11.32 11.96 6.74
CA LEU A 124 -11.16 12.58 5.44
C LEU A 124 -9.68 12.84 5.13
N SER A 125 -8.92 13.34 6.11
CA SER A 125 -7.46 13.53 5.97
C SER A 125 -6.75 12.23 5.64
N TRP A 126 -7.00 11.17 6.41
CA TRP A 126 -6.44 9.84 6.19
C TRP A 126 -6.84 9.23 4.86
N PHE A 127 -8.09 9.45 4.45
CA PHE A 127 -8.58 8.99 3.16
C PHE A 127 -7.86 9.69 2.01
N VAL A 128 -7.70 11.02 2.08
CA VAL A 128 -7.02 11.80 1.04
C VAL A 128 -5.52 11.43 0.97
N SER A 129 -4.83 11.34 2.11
CA SER A 129 -3.41 10.95 2.13
C SER A 129 -3.23 9.52 1.61
N GLY A 130 -4.07 8.58 2.08
CA GLY A 130 -4.10 7.20 1.60
C GLY A 130 -4.39 7.09 0.09
N PHE A 131 -5.35 7.87 -0.42
CA PHE A 131 -5.67 7.93 -1.85
C PHE A 131 -4.44 8.32 -2.69
N ILE A 132 -3.75 9.40 -2.30
CA ILE A 132 -2.56 9.87 -3.02
C ILE A 132 -1.44 8.81 -2.98
N ILE A 133 -1.18 8.24 -1.80
CA ILE A 133 -0.15 7.19 -1.65
C ILE A 133 -0.46 6.00 -2.56
N LEU A 134 -1.69 5.48 -2.51
CA LEU A 134 -2.09 4.29 -3.28
C LEU A 134 -2.09 4.56 -4.78
N PHE A 135 -2.51 5.75 -5.21
CA PHE A 135 -2.48 6.13 -6.62
C PHE A 135 -1.03 6.21 -7.15
N LEU A 136 -0.14 6.91 -6.44
CA LEU A 136 1.29 6.99 -6.81
C LEU A 136 1.96 5.62 -6.78
N THR A 137 1.59 4.78 -5.82
CA THR A 137 2.08 3.41 -5.70
C THR A 137 1.64 2.57 -6.89
N SER A 138 0.37 2.67 -7.30
CA SER A 138 -0.14 2.01 -8.51
C SER A 138 0.66 2.41 -9.74
N PHE A 139 0.88 3.71 -9.91
CA PHE A 139 1.67 4.25 -11.02
C PHE A 139 3.09 3.65 -11.05
N THR A 140 3.77 3.66 -9.90
CA THR A 140 5.12 3.08 -9.75
C THR A 140 5.14 1.59 -10.06
N LEU A 141 4.21 0.82 -9.52
CA LEU A 141 4.13 -0.63 -9.72
C LEU A 141 3.92 -0.98 -11.18
N VAL A 142 2.98 -0.31 -11.84
CA VAL A 142 2.72 -0.52 -13.27
C VAL A 142 3.94 -0.16 -14.11
N LYS A 143 4.62 0.94 -13.80
CA LYS A 143 5.81 1.38 -14.56
C LYS A 143 7.03 0.47 -14.37
N ILE A 144 7.21 -0.08 -13.18
CA ILE A 144 8.43 -0.84 -12.83
C ILE A 144 8.25 -2.32 -13.09
N ILE A 145 7.12 -2.91 -12.73
CA ILE A 145 6.93 -4.38 -12.76
C ILE A 145 6.57 -4.88 -14.15
N ASN A 146 5.75 -4.14 -14.90
CA ASN A 146 5.55 -4.44 -16.32
C ASN A 146 6.85 -4.25 -17.12
#